data_AF-A0A8J6B528-F1
#
_entry.id   AF-A0A8J6B528-F1
#
_cell.length_a   1.000
_cell.length_b   1.000
_cell.length_c   1.000
_cell.angle_alpha   90.00
_cell.angle_beta   90.00
_cell.angle_gamma   90.00
#
_symmetry.space_group_name_H-M   'P 1'
#
loop_
_entity.id
_entity.type
_entity.pdbx_description
1 polymer ?
#
loop_
_entity_poly.entity_id
_entity_poly.type
_entity_poly.pdbx_seq_one_letter_code
_entity_poly.pdbx_strand_id
1 'polypeptide(L)' 'IISSGVCGSDHSALNQIIKTPFPVILGHEGIGVVESIGDGVTIVKPGDKVIPLFVPQCGKCRGCNTPNSNECVKFE' A
#
# COMPACT_ATOMS: atom_id res chain seq x y z
N ILE A 1 0.86 10.90 7.85
CA ILE A 1 1.37 9.69 8.53
C ILE A 1 1.56 10.02 10.01
N ILE A 2 1.09 9.18 10.92
CA ILE A 2 1.27 9.35 12.37
C ILE A 2 2.48 8.56 12.85
N SER A 3 2.65 7.34 12.35
CA SER A 3 3.80 6.47 12.64
C SER A 3 4.10 5.60 11.42
N SER A 4 5.37 5.18 11.31
CA SER A 4 5.83 4.22 10.30
C SER A 4 6.86 3.28 10.92
N GLY A 5 6.74 2.00 10.61
CA GLY A 5 7.76 0.99 10.87
C GLY A 5 8.87 1.03 9.82
N VAL A 6 9.94 0.28 10.11
CA VAL A 6 11.03 -0.06 9.18
C VAL A 6 11.06 -1.57 9.05
N CYS A 7 10.94 -2.06 7.82
CA CYS A 7 10.93 -3.48 7.54
C CYS A 7 12.28 -3.95 6.97
N GLY A 8 12.54 -5.26 7.05
CA GLY A 8 13.71 -5.86 6.38
C GLY A 8 13.70 -5.71 4.86
N SER A 9 12.52 -5.54 4.26
CA SER A 9 12.36 -5.23 2.83
C SER A 9 12.81 -3.83 2.46
N ASP A 10 12.71 -2.83 3.37
CA ASP A 10 13.28 -1.50 3.13
C ASP A 10 14.81 -1.57 3.05
N HIS A 11 15.44 -2.37 3.92
CA HIS A 11 16.87 -2.66 3.85
C HIS A 11 17.23 -3.42 2.56
N SER A 12 16.40 -4.37 2.15
CA SER A 12 16.59 -5.13 0.91
C SER A 12 16.52 -4.23 -0.34
N ALA A 13 15.62 -3.22 -0.34
CA ALA A 13 15.52 -2.22 -1.39
C ALA A 13 16.77 -1.30 -1.43
N LEU A 14 17.24 -0.84 -0.28
CA LEU A 14 18.46 -0.04 -0.16
C LEU A 14 19.69 -0.76 -0.73
N ASN A 15 19.81 -2.06 -0.47
CA ASN A 15 20.94 -2.87 -0.93
C ASN A 15 20.71 -3.52 -2.29
N GLN A 16 19.63 -3.17 -3.01
CA GLN A 16 19.30 -3.71 -4.33
C GLN A 16 19.14 -5.24 -4.38
N ILE A 17 18.85 -5.88 -3.24
CA ILE A 17 18.39 -7.28 -3.18
C ILE A 17 17.00 -7.37 -3.82
N ILE A 18 16.14 -6.42 -3.46
CA ILE A 18 14.94 -6.09 -4.24
C ILE A 18 15.37 -4.96 -5.18
N LYS A 19 15.25 -5.19 -6.50
CA LYS A 19 15.57 -4.16 -7.49
C LYS A 19 14.60 -3.00 -7.35
N THR A 20 15.08 -1.87 -6.87
CA THR A 20 14.28 -0.66 -6.65
C THR A 20 14.93 0.51 -7.38
N PRO A 21 14.22 1.17 -8.33
CA PRO A 21 14.74 2.35 -9.01
C PRO A 21 14.97 3.51 -8.03
N PHE A 22 16.09 4.22 -8.18
CA PHE A 22 16.40 5.41 -7.39
C PHE A 22 16.28 6.70 -8.21
N PRO A 23 15.92 7.84 -7.58
CA PRO A 23 15.60 8.02 -6.16
C PRO A 23 14.22 7.44 -5.79
N VAL A 24 14.07 6.99 -4.54
CA VAL A 24 12.81 6.43 -4.02
C VAL A 24 12.55 6.90 -2.59
N ILE A 25 11.27 7.09 -2.26
CA ILE A 25 10.80 7.26 -0.88
C ILE A 25 10.47 5.86 -0.35
N LEU A 26 11.22 5.40 0.64
CA LEU A 26 11.01 4.09 1.27
C LEU A 26 9.87 4.13 2.30
N GLY A 27 9.54 2.97 2.85
CA GLY A 27 8.51 2.79 3.86
C GLY A 27 7.20 2.28 3.27
N HIS A 28 6.68 1.23 3.90
CA HIS A 28 5.42 0.58 3.52
C HIS A 28 4.63 0.04 4.72
N GLU A 29 5.07 0.38 5.94
CA GLU A 29 4.47 -0.04 7.21
C GLU A 29 3.94 1.18 7.97
N GLY A 30 2.92 1.85 7.44
CA GLY A 30 2.41 3.11 7.99
C GLY A 30 1.05 3.00 8.68
N ILE A 31 0.76 3.97 9.55
CA ILE A 31 -0.60 4.32 9.98
C ILE A 31 -0.80 5.82 9.91
N GLY A 32 -1.99 6.26 9.53
CA GLY A 32 -2.31 7.67 9.39
C GLY A 32 -3.75 8.02 9.65
N VAL A 33 -4.04 9.30 9.46
CA VAL A 33 -5.38 9.83 9.38
C VAL A 33 -5.56 10.38 7.97
N VAL A 34 -6.71 10.12 7.36
CA VAL A 34 -7.07 10.68 6.07
C VAL A 34 -7.13 12.20 6.19
N GLU A 35 -6.33 12.90 5.38
CA GLU A 35 -6.29 14.37 5.35
C GLU A 35 -7.35 14.92 4.37
N SER A 36 -7.34 14.40 3.15
CA SER A 36 -8.30 14.70 2.08
C SER A 36 -8.62 13.45 1.27
N ILE A 37 -9.67 13.51 0.44
CA ILE A 37 -10.08 12.45 -0.49
C ILE A 37 -10.22 13.00 -1.90
N GLY A 38 -10.05 12.15 -2.91
CA GLY A 38 -10.31 12.49 -4.30
C GLY A 38 -11.78 12.37 -4.69
N ASP A 39 -12.12 12.89 -5.87
CA ASP A 39 -13.48 12.86 -6.40
C ASP A 39 -14.02 11.43 -6.55
N GLY A 40 -15.26 11.21 -6.11
CA GLY A 40 -15.94 9.90 -6.20
C GLY A 40 -15.52 8.87 -5.16
N VAL A 41 -14.58 9.18 -4.26
CA VAL A 41 -14.25 8.31 -3.12
C VAL A 41 -15.38 8.36 -2.09
N THR A 42 -15.92 7.20 -1.74
CA THR A 42 -17.04 7.07 -0.77
C THR A 42 -16.74 6.15 0.41
N ILE A 43 -15.61 5.45 0.38
CA ILE A 43 -15.27 4.38 1.35
C ILE A 43 -14.50 4.87 2.58
N VAL A 44 -13.97 6.09 2.54
CA VAL A 44 -13.24 6.76 3.62
C VAL A 44 -13.51 8.26 3.56
N LYS A 45 -13.28 8.99 4.67
CA LYS A 45 -13.41 10.46 4.73
C LYS A 45 -12.29 11.08 5.59
N PRO A 46 -12.02 12.40 5.46
CA PRO A 46 -11.09 13.11 6.33
C PRO A 46 -11.35 12.83 7.82
N GLY A 47 -10.28 12.57 8.58
CA GLY A 47 -10.34 12.21 10.00
C GLY A 47 -10.37 10.70 10.29
N ASP A 48 -10.67 9.86 9.30
CA ASP A 48 -10.63 8.41 9.50
C ASP A 48 -9.19 7.92 9.72
N LYS A 49 -9.00 7.01 10.68
CA LYS A 49 -7.72 6.31 10.88
C LYS A 49 -7.59 5.18 9.88
N VAL A 50 -6.48 5.13 9.16
CA VAL A 50 -6.25 4.16 8.08
C VAL A 50 -4.86 3.54 8.17
N ILE A 51 -4.78 2.27 7.74
CA ILE A 51 -3.53 1.52 7.59
C ILE A 51 -3.39 1.24 6.07
N PRO A 52 -2.45 1.88 5.36
CA PRO A 52 -2.11 1.49 4.00
C PRO A 52 -1.47 0.10 3.97
N LEU A 53 -1.76 -0.65 2.91
CA LEU A 53 -1.17 -1.97 2.64
C LEU A 53 -0.48 -1.92 1.27
N PHE A 54 0.75 -2.42 1.18
CA PHE A 54 1.50 -2.45 -0.09
C PHE A 54 0.95 -3.48 -1.10
N VAL A 55 0.14 -4.43 -0.62
CA VAL A 55 -0.59 -5.40 -1.45
C VAL A 55 -1.98 -4.80 -1.78
N PRO A 56 -2.25 -4.44 -3.05
CA PRO A 56 -3.54 -3.87 -3.43
C PRO A 56 -4.64 -4.94 -3.46
N GLN A 57 -5.91 -4.51 -3.32
CA GLN A 57 -7.08 -5.39 -3.44
C GLN A 57 -8.25 -4.66 -4.12
N CYS A 58 -8.27 -4.65 -5.46
CA CYS A 58 -9.31 -3.93 -6.22
C CYS A 58 -10.73 -4.52 -6.09
N GLY A 59 -10.86 -5.73 -5.54
CA GLY A 59 -12.13 -6.42 -5.30
C GLY A 59 -12.87 -6.90 -6.56
N LYS A 60 -12.25 -6.76 -7.75
CA LYS A 60 -12.90 -7.03 -9.04
C LYS A 60 -12.14 -8.01 -9.95
N CYS A 61 -10.85 -8.21 -9.72
CA CYS A 61 -10.02 -9.08 -10.55
C CYS A 61 -10.09 -10.55 -10.11
N ARG A 62 -9.66 -11.47 -10.99
CA ARG A 62 -9.58 -12.90 -10.70
C ARG A 62 -8.80 -13.19 -9.42
N GLY A 63 -7.67 -12.50 -9.20
CA GLY A 63 -6.86 -12.64 -8.00
C GLY A 63 -7.66 -12.37 -6.72
N CYS A 64 -8.31 -11.20 -6.64
CA CYS A 64 -9.17 -10.83 -5.50
C CYS A 64 -10.37 -11.78 -5.30
N ASN A 65 -10.87 -12.41 -6.35
CA ASN A 65 -12.02 -13.33 -6.28
C ASN A 65 -11.60 -14.79 -6.02
N THR A 66 -10.30 -15.07 -5.93
CA THR A 66 -9.78 -16.41 -5.64
C THR A 66 -9.54 -16.53 -4.12
N PRO A 67 -10.24 -17.40 -3.39
CA PRO A 67 -10.18 -17.45 -1.92
C PRO A 67 -8.78 -17.68 -1.33
N ASN A 68 -7.89 -18.32 -2.09
CA ASN A 68 -6.53 -18.66 -1.67
C ASN A 68 -5.47 -17.80 -2.35
N SER A 69 -5.84 -16.62 -2.84
CA SER A 69 -4.91 -15.66 -3.45
C SER A 69 -4.90 -14.36 -2.67
N ASN A 70 -3.70 -13.81 -2.47
CA ASN A 70 -3.46 -12.46 -1.97
C ASN A 70 -2.95 -11.52 -3.07
N GLU A 71 -2.89 -11.98 -4.32
CA GLU A 71 -2.32 -11.22 -5.42
C GLU A 71 -3.42 -10.57 -6.24
N CYS A 72 -3.49 -9.24 -6.22
CA CYS A 72 -4.32 -8.51 -7.16
C CYS A 72 -3.61 -8.43 -8.52
N VAL A 73 -4.30 -8.88 -9.58
CA VAL A 73 -3.77 -8.89 -10.95
C VAL A 73 -4.28 -7.73 -11.80
N LYS A 74 -4.95 -6.76 -11.17
CA LYS A 74 -5.34 -5.52 -11.84
C LYS A 74 -4.14 -4.57 -11.76
N PHE A 75 -3.39 -4.49 -12.85
CA PHE A 75 -2.44 -3.40 -13.06
C PHE A 75 -3.28 -2.19 -13.49
N GLU A 76 -3.27 -1.13 -12.69
CA GLU A 76 -3.78 0.18 -13.13
C GLU A 76 -2.73 0.89 -13.97
#